data_AF-A0A835YLS6-F1
#
_entry.id   AF-A0A835YLS6-F1
#
_cell.length_a   1.000
_cell.length_b   1.000
_cell.length_c   1.000
_cell.angle_alpha   90.00
_cell.angle_beta   90.00
_cell.angle_gamma   90.00
#
_symmetry.space_group_name_H-M   'P 1'
#
loop_
_entity.id
_entity.type
_entity.pdbx_description
1 polymer ?
#
loop_
_entity_poly.entity_id
_entity_poly.type
_entity_poly.pdbx_seq_one_letter_code
_entity_poly.pdbx_strand_id
1 'polypeptide(L)'
;MVPDKEEGDSAKLKPTKLKNYASKDSGAVMMEHSPGTKGADNLLVDSKDKYTISPCEEKQWVVIGLSEDILVRTIKLGSYEKYSRIVKEFQVLASQSFPVDNWMDLGVFTAADAHGEQTFELPSPAFARYLKFKLLSHYGDDYYCTLSHVRVHGSTMLESFHEDWQAS
;
A
#
# COMPACT_ATOMS: atom_id res chain seq x y z
N MET A 1 33.12 7.85 -49.28
CA MET A 1 33.50 8.71 -48.15
C MET A 1 32.47 9.84 -48.04
N VAL A 2 31.37 9.55 -47.34
CA VAL A 2 30.46 10.52 -46.70
C VAL A 2 30.02 9.79 -45.43
N PRO A 3 30.22 10.33 -44.21
CA PRO A 3 29.93 9.61 -42.99
C PRO A 3 28.42 9.60 -42.69
N ASP A 4 27.94 8.45 -42.21
CA ASP A 4 26.60 8.26 -41.66
C ASP A 4 26.39 9.20 -40.46
N LYS A 5 25.28 9.94 -40.46
CA LYS A 5 24.81 10.66 -39.27
C LYS A 5 24.03 9.67 -38.40
N GLU A 6 24.62 9.28 -37.28
CA GLU A 6 23.87 8.71 -36.15
C GLU A 6 23.01 9.83 -35.55
N GLU A 7 21.70 9.77 -35.79
CA GLU A 7 20.74 10.52 -34.97
C GLU A 7 20.57 9.80 -33.65
N GLY A 8 21.08 10.42 -32.58
CA GLY A 8 20.87 9.98 -31.21
C GLY A 8 19.38 10.07 -30.86
N ASP A 9 18.75 8.90 -30.65
CA ASP A 9 17.44 8.82 -30.05
C ASP A 9 17.58 9.12 -28.55
N SER A 10 17.23 10.35 -28.17
CA SER A 10 16.97 10.72 -26.78
C SER A 10 15.73 9.95 -26.32
N ALA A 11 15.94 8.74 -25.81
CA ALA A 11 14.89 7.93 -25.20
C ALA A 11 14.28 8.71 -24.03
N LYS A 12 13.14 9.36 -24.28
CA LYS A 12 12.28 9.89 -23.23
C LYS A 12 11.85 8.70 -22.36
N LEU A 13 12.40 8.61 -21.15
CA LEU A 13 12.01 7.62 -20.15
C LEU A 13 10.49 7.67 -20.00
N LYS A 14 9.80 6.63 -20.50
CA LYS A 14 8.37 6.44 -20.23
C LYS A 14 8.24 6.38 -18.70
N PRO A 15 7.29 7.10 -18.07
CA PRO A 15 7.10 6.99 -16.63
C PRO A 15 6.80 5.53 -16.31
N THR A 16 7.76 4.85 -15.69
CA THR A 16 7.63 3.47 -15.27
C THR A 16 6.46 3.43 -14.29
N LYS A 17 5.45 2.63 -14.60
CA LYS A 17 4.27 2.49 -13.73
C LYS A 17 4.78 2.01 -12.36
N LEU A 18 4.64 2.82 -11.31
CA LEU A 18 5.09 2.48 -9.97
C LEU A 18 4.54 1.10 -9.57
N LYS A 19 5.46 0.17 -9.28
CA LYS A 19 5.11 -1.20 -8.91
C LYS A 19 4.31 -1.19 -7.60
N ASN A 20 3.21 -1.92 -7.55
CA ASN A 20 2.45 -2.15 -6.32
C ASN A 20 2.93 -3.44 -5.66
N TYR A 21 3.74 -3.32 -4.60
CA TYR A 21 4.29 -4.45 -3.87
C TYR A 21 3.27 -5.16 -2.96
N ALA A 22 2.07 -4.60 -2.79
CA ALA A 22 0.94 -5.26 -2.12
C ALA A 22 0.01 -6.00 -3.10
N SER A 23 0.35 -6.05 -4.40
CA SER A 23 -0.48 -6.75 -5.39
C SER A 23 -0.33 -8.27 -5.28
N LYS A 24 -1.47 -8.98 -5.24
CA LYS A 24 -1.51 -10.44 -5.30
C LYS A 24 -0.86 -10.97 -6.59
N ASP A 25 -1.04 -10.28 -7.71
CA ASP A 25 -0.44 -10.64 -9.00
C ASP A 25 1.08 -10.47 -9.00
N SER A 26 1.63 -9.64 -8.09
CA SER A 26 3.07 -9.49 -7.89
C SER A 26 3.62 -10.43 -6.82
N GLY A 27 2.78 -11.27 -6.19
CA GLY A 27 3.19 -12.23 -5.16
C GLY A 27 3.02 -11.75 -3.72
N ALA A 28 2.27 -10.67 -3.48
CA ALA A 28 1.87 -10.29 -2.12
C ALA A 28 0.86 -11.28 -1.54
N VAL A 29 0.87 -11.44 -0.21
CA VAL A 29 0.05 -12.42 0.51
C VAL A 29 -0.62 -11.79 1.73
N MET A 30 -1.87 -12.15 1.99
CA MET A 30 -2.56 -11.82 3.24
C MET A 30 -2.06 -12.76 4.33
N MET A 31 -1.32 -12.24 5.31
CA MET A 31 -0.72 -13.05 6.37
C MET A 31 -1.72 -13.33 7.49
N GLU A 32 -2.37 -12.28 7.97
CA GLU A 32 -3.31 -12.33 9.08
C GLU A 32 -4.35 -11.21 8.94
N HIS A 33 -5.51 -11.37 9.57
CA HIS A 33 -6.52 -10.33 9.67
C HIS A 33 -7.35 -10.49 10.94
N SER A 34 -8.07 -9.43 11.34
CA SER A 34 -8.99 -9.51 12.47
C SER A 34 -10.11 -10.53 12.20
N PRO A 35 -10.61 -11.24 13.24
CA PRO A 35 -11.64 -12.27 13.08
C PRO A 35 -12.94 -11.79 12.41
N GLY A 36 -13.35 -10.54 12.67
CA GLY A 36 -14.54 -9.94 12.06
C GLY A 36 -14.38 -9.51 10.60
N THR A 37 -13.16 -9.55 10.04
CA THR A 37 -12.90 -9.15 8.65
C THR A 37 -13.18 -10.30 7.68
N LYS A 38 -14.10 -10.06 6.74
CA LYS A 38 -14.38 -10.96 5.62
C LYS A 38 -13.77 -10.41 4.33
N GLY A 39 -13.31 -11.32 3.47
CA GLY A 39 -12.76 -10.97 2.16
C GLY A 39 -11.41 -10.24 2.22
N ALA A 40 -10.59 -10.45 3.27
CA ALA A 40 -9.31 -9.77 3.47
C ALA A 40 -8.41 -9.75 2.21
N ASP A 41 -8.30 -10.89 1.51
CA ASP A 41 -7.53 -11.01 0.27
C ASP A 41 -7.93 -10.03 -0.84
N ASN A 42 -9.16 -9.51 -0.82
CA ASN A 42 -9.63 -8.53 -1.80
C ASN A 42 -8.79 -7.25 -1.75
N LEU A 43 -8.18 -6.91 -0.61
CA LEU A 43 -7.32 -5.73 -0.50
C LEU A 43 -6.10 -5.77 -1.43
N LEU A 44 -5.66 -6.97 -1.81
CA LEU A 44 -4.47 -7.20 -2.63
C LEU A 44 -4.80 -7.26 -4.12
N VAL A 45 -6.09 -7.13 -4.49
CA VAL A 45 -6.57 -7.24 -5.86
C VAL A 45 -6.96 -5.87 -6.39
N ASP A 46 -6.54 -5.56 -7.61
CA ASP A 46 -6.91 -4.30 -8.27
C ASP A 46 -8.33 -4.37 -8.85
N SER A 47 -9.35 -4.28 -7.99
CA SER A 47 -10.76 -4.31 -8.38
C SER A 47 -11.57 -3.34 -7.53
N LYS A 48 -12.35 -2.49 -8.20
CA LYS A 48 -13.27 -1.55 -7.53
C LYS A 48 -14.54 -2.23 -7.03
N ASP A 49 -14.84 -3.44 -7.54
CA ASP A 49 -16.04 -4.21 -7.21
C ASP A 49 -15.82 -5.18 -6.04
N LYS A 50 -14.56 -5.34 -5.62
CA LYS A 50 -14.18 -6.20 -4.49
C LYS A 50 -13.81 -5.34 -3.30
N TYR A 51 -14.15 -5.83 -2.12
CA TYR A 51 -13.84 -5.17 -0.87
C TYR A 51 -13.77 -6.14 0.30
N THR A 52 -13.17 -5.66 1.36
CA THR A 52 -13.28 -6.22 2.70
C THR A 52 -14.50 -5.66 3.39
N ILE A 53 -15.10 -6.45 4.28
CA ILE A 53 -16.19 -6.00 5.13
C ILE A 53 -15.98 -6.48 6.56
N SER A 54 -16.18 -5.59 7.52
CA SER A 54 -16.08 -5.88 8.95
C SER A 54 -17.01 -4.99 9.78
N PRO A 55 -17.48 -5.47 10.95
CA PRO A 55 -18.16 -4.60 11.91
C PRO A 55 -17.27 -3.41 12.30
N CYS A 56 -17.80 -2.20 12.22
CA CYS A 56 -17.06 -0.97 12.48
C CYS A 56 -16.68 -0.79 13.96
N GLU A 57 -17.45 -1.39 14.88
CA GLU A 57 -17.20 -1.32 16.33
C GLU A 57 -16.10 -2.27 16.80
N GLU A 58 -15.69 -3.24 15.97
CA GLU A 58 -14.60 -4.16 16.28
C GLU A 58 -13.24 -3.60 15.87
N LYS A 59 -12.17 -4.08 16.53
CA LYS A 59 -10.80 -3.74 16.15
C LYS A 59 -10.46 -4.36 14.79
N GLN A 60 -10.47 -3.53 13.75
CA GLN A 60 -10.13 -3.95 12.39
C GLN A 60 -8.63 -3.80 12.12
N TRP A 61 -8.01 -4.89 11.68
CA TRP A 61 -6.62 -4.88 11.27
C TRP A 61 -6.31 -6.00 10.27
N VAL A 62 -5.29 -5.78 9.45
CA VAL A 62 -4.76 -6.77 8.49
C VAL A 62 -3.23 -6.73 8.51
N VAL A 63 -2.61 -7.86 8.19
CA VAL A 63 -1.16 -7.99 7.99
C VAL A 63 -0.93 -8.48 6.56
N ILE A 64 -0.21 -7.67 5.78
CA ILE A 64 0.10 -7.94 4.38
C ILE A 64 1.59 -8.24 4.28
N GLY A 65 1.93 -9.39 3.72
CA GLY A 65 3.28 -9.69 3.24
C GLY A 65 3.43 -9.11 1.84
N LEU A 66 4.30 -8.12 1.69
CA LEU A 66 4.64 -7.54 0.40
C LEU A 66 5.30 -8.58 -0.51
N SER A 67 5.37 -8.31 -1.81
CA SER A 67 6.04 -9.21 -2.76
C SER A 67 7.56 -9.23 -2.60
N GLU A 68 8.16 -8.14 -2.12
CA GLU A 68 9.60 -7.92 -1.95
C GLU A 68 9.89 -7.11 -0.69
N ASP A 69 11.13 -7.16 -0.21
CA ASP A 69 11.67 -6.22 0.78
C ASP A 69 11.92 -4.87 0.11
N ILE A 70 11.22 -3.83 0.57
CA ILE A 70 11.29 -2.50 -0.03
C ILE A 70 11.44 -1.41 1.01
N LEU A 71 12.07 -0.31 0.60
CA LEU A 71 11.93 0.98 1.26
C LEU A 71 10.55 1.56 0.93
N VAL A 72 9.60 1.43 1.85
CA VAL A 72 8.23 1.90 1.66
C VAL A 72 8.21 3.43 1.66
N ARG A 73 7.63 4.04 0.63
CA ARG A 73 7.52 5.50 0.49
C ARG A 73 6.07 5.97 0.47
N THR A 74 5.20 5.22 -0.21
CA THR A 74 3.83 5.65 -0.45
C THR A 74 2.87 4.50 -0.25
N ILE A 75 1.77 4.79 0.45
CA ILE A 75 0.65 3.90 0.66
C ILE A 75 -0.57 4.51 -0.01
N LYS A 76 -1.39 3.68 -0.65
CA LYS A 76 -2.69 4.12 -1.17
C LYS A 76 -3.80 3.23 -0.65
N LEU A 77 -4.87 3.86 -0.18
CA LEU A 77 -6.08 3.18 0.26
C LEU A 77 -7.22 3.52 -0.69
N GLY A 78 -7.89 2.49 -1.20
CA GLY A 78 -9.08 2.64 -2.05
C GLY A 78 -10.35 2.24 -1.33
N SER A 79 -11.38 3.09 -1.38
CA SER A 79 -12.74 2.74 -0.95
C SER A 79 -13.76 3.19 -2.00
N TYR A 80 -14.40 2.23 -2.67
CA TYR A 80 -15.33 2.50 -3.77
C TYR A 80 -16.77 2.10 -3.47
N GLU A 81 -17.02 1.45 -2.34
CA GLU A 81 -18.38 1.06 -1.97
C GLU A 81 -19.16 2.29 -1.49
N LYS A 82 -20.18 2.66 -2.27
CA LYS A 82 -20.90 3.94 -2.18
C LYS A 82 -21.65 4.12 -0.86
N TYR A 83 -22.07 3.01 -0.25
CA TYR A 83 -22.82 3.03 1.01
C TYR A 83 -21.97 2.60 2.20
N SER A 84 -20.67 2.38 2.00
CA SER A 84 -19.76 2.02 3.09
C SER A 84 -19.12 3.23 3.72
N ARG A 85 -18.71 3.06 4.98
CA ARG A 85 -18.01 4.08 5.74
C ARG A 85 -16.55 4.17 5.31
N ILE A 86 -16.07 5.41 5.21
CA ILE A 86 -14.67 5.70 4.91
C ILE A 86 -13.87 5.62 6.20
N VAL A 87 -12.74 4.92 6.14
CA VAL A 87 -11.73 4.94 7.21
C VAL A 87 -11.33 6.38 7.48
N LYS A 88 -11.28 6.78 8.75
CA LYS A 88 -10.82 8.11 9.15
C LYS A 88 -9.36 8.07 9.56
N GLU A 89 -9.03 7.41 10.66
CA GLU A 89 -7.64 7.23 11.09
C GLU A 89 -7.22 5.77 10.93
N PHE A 90 -6.00 5.57 10.45
CA PHE A 90 -5.36 4.26 10.43
C PHE A 90 -3.89 4.36 10.83
N GLN A 91 -3.39 3.33 11.49
CA GLN A 91 -1.98 3.18 11.83
C GLN A 91 -1.34 2.16 10.91
N VAL A 92 -0.10 2.43 10.49
CA VAL A 92 0.72 1.49 9.72
C VAL A 92 1.91 1.07 10.57
N LEU A 93 2.13 -0.23 10.68
CA LEU A 93 3.28 -0.81 11.32
C LEU A 93 4.05 -1.68 10.33
N ALA A 94 5.36 -1.83 10.53
CA ALA A 94 6.25 -2.56 9.65
C ALA A 94 7.11 -3.61 10.37
N SER A 95 7.49 -4.64 9.63
CA SER A 95 8.53 -5.61 9.97
C SER A 95 9.24 -6.11 8.71
N GLN A 96 10.50 -6.55 8.85
CA GLN A 96 11.25 -7.25 7.81
C GLN A 96 11.17 -8.78 7.94
N SER A 97 10.75 -9.30 9.10
CA SER A 97 10.64 -10.74 9.37
C SER A 97 9.21 -11.12 9.78
N PHE A 98 8.87 -12.40 9.59
CA PHE A 98 7.64 -13.01 10.09
C PHE A 98 7.94 -14.42 10.63
N PRO A 99 7.42 -14.83 11.81
CA PRO A 99 6.55 -14.08 12.72
C PRO A 99 7.23 -12.83 13.27
N VAL A 100 6.44 -11.80 13.59
CA VAL A 100 6.96 -10.48 13.99
C VAL A 100 7.21 -10.45 15.49
N ASP A 101 8.46 -10.23 15.88
CA ASP A 101 8.82 -10.04 17.29
C ASP A 101 8.43 -8.64 17.78
N ASN A 102 8.79 -7.61 17.01
CA ASN A 102 8.49 -6.21 17.32
C ASN A 102 8.09 -5.45 16.06
N TRP A 103 6.99 -4.71 16.16
CA TRP A 103 6.51 -3.85 15.10
C TRP A 103 7.19 -2.48 15.16
N MET A 104 7.70 -2.00 14.02
CA MET A 104 8.11 -0.62 13.84
C MET A 104 6.88 0.24 13.51
N ASP A 105 6.66 1.34 14.23
CA ASP A 105 5.57 2.26 13.92
C ASP A 105 5.96 3.18 12.76
N LEU A 106 5.19 3.14 11.67
CA LEU A 106 5.36 4.03 10.51
C LEU A 106 4.47 5.27 10.58
N GLY A 107 3.59 5.35 11.58
CA GLY A 107 2.76 6.50 11.88
C GLY A 107 1.26 6.23 11.79
N VAL A 108 0.51 7.25 12.18
CA VAL A 108 -0.94 7.33 12.07
C VAL A 108 -1.27 8.34 10.99
N PHE A 109 -2.17 7.95 10.10
CA PHE A 109 -2.61 8.74 8.95
C PHE A 109 -4.09 9.02 9.06
N THR A 110 -4.51 10.18 8.55
CA THR A 110 -5.92 10.58 8.50
C THR A 110 -6.35 10.68 7.05
N ALA A 111 -7.33 9.86 6.65
CA ALA A 111 -7.97 9.94 5.36
C ALA A 111 -9.09 11.00 5.38
N ALA A 112 -9.31 11.61 4.21
CA ALA A 112 -10.45 12.49 3.99
C ALA A 112 -11.75 11.67 3.94
N ASP A 113 -12.87 12.30 4.28
CA ASP A 113 -14.20 11.72 4.11
C ASP A 113 -14.62 11.76 2.62
N ALA A 114 -13.97 10.91 1.82
CA ALA A 114 -14.14 10.83 0.38
C ALA A 114 -13.96 9.40 -0.12
N HIS A 115 -14.88 8.96 -0.97
CA HIS A 115 -14.72 7.73 -1.74
C HIS A 115 -13.65 7.90 -2.82
N GLY A 116 -13.04 6.78 -3.21
CA GLY A 116 -11.96 6.71 -4.20
C GLY A 116 -10.65 6.26 -3.59
N GLU A 117 -9.58 6.45 -4.36
CA GLU A 117 -8.21 6.19 -3.90
C GLU A 117 -7.62 7.45 -3.27
N GLN A 118 -7.09 7.32 -2.07
CA GLN A 118 -6.33 8.34 -1.37
C GLN A 118 -4.88 7.89 -1.21
N THR A 119 -3.95 8.83 -1.31
CA THR A 119 -2.50 8.58 -1.28
C THR A 119 -1.90 9.19 -0.02
N PHE A 120 -1.04 8.42 0.65
CA PHE A 120 -0.39 8.77 1.90
C PHE A 120 1.12 8.56 1.73
N GLU A 121 1.88 9.65 1.82
CA GLU A 121 3.34 9.60 1.81
C GLU A 121 3.86 9.40 3.23
N LEU A 122 4.83 8.50 3.39
CA LEU A 122 5.47 8.28 4.68
C LEU A 122 6.45 9.42 4.94
N PRO A 123 6.34 10.15 6.07
CA PRO A 123 7.28 11.22 6.41
C PRO A 123 8.73 10.72 6.52
N SER A 124 8.89 9.47 6.96
CA SER A 124 10.17 8.77 7.00
C SER A 124 10.00 7.40 6.33
N PRO A 125 10.54 7.19 5.12
CA PRO A 125 10.56 5.89 4.48
C PRO A 125 11.26 4.83 5.35
N ALA A 126 10.79 3.59 5.28
CA ALA A 126 11.32 2.49 6.09
C ALA A 126 11.34 1.17 5.31
N PHE A 127 12.35 0.35 5.56
CA PHE A 127 12.44 -1.00 4.96
C PHE A 127 11.45 -1.95 5.62
N ALA A 128 10.64 -2.62 4.80
CA ALA A 128 9.64 -3.57 5.26
C ALA A 128 9.41 -4.70 4.24
N ARG A 129 9.12 -5.90 4.78
CA ARG A 129 8.52 -7.03 4.06
C ARG A 129 7.07 -7.24 4.42
N TYR A 130 6.69 -6.88 5.65
CA TYR A 130 5.38 -7.08 6.22
C TYR A 130 4.84 -5.76 6.76
N LEU A 131 3.60 -5.43 6.39
CA LEU A 131 2.91 -4.24 6.87
C LEU A 131 1.64 -4.64 7.60
N LYS A 132 1.43 -4.07 8.79
CA LYS A 132 0.17 -4.18 9.53
C LYS A 132 -0.58 -2.88 9.47
N PHE A 133 -1.80 -2.95 8.96
CA PHE A 133 -2.74 -1.83 8.92
C PHE A 133 -3.73 -2.01 10.05
N LYS A 134 -3.88 -1.01 10.92
CA LYS A 134 -4.91 -0.97 11.97
C LYS A 134 -5.84 0.18 11.64
N LEU A 135 -7.12 -0.10 11.40
CA LEU A 135 -8.11 0.94 11.17
C LEU A 135 -8.62 1.38 12.55
N LEU A 136 -8.36 2.63 12.91
CA LEU A 136 -8.55 3.16 14.25
C LEU A 136 -9.93 3.82 14.41
N SER A 137 -10.39 4.51 13.38
CA SER A 137 -11.67 5.22 13.37
C SER A 137 -12.26 5.30 11.95
N HIS A 138 -13.54 5.64 11.84
CA HIS A 138 -14.26 5.79 10.58
C HIS A 138 -15.18 7.02 10.63
N TYR A 139 -15.66 7.46 9.47
CA TYR A 139 -16.67 8.51 9.37
C TYR A 139 -18.09 7.92 9.38
N GLY A 140 -19.02 8.54 10.13
CA GLY A 140 -20.43 8.13 10.25
C GLY A 140 -20.67 7.00 11.26
N ASP A 141 -21.93 6.55 11.36
CA ASP A 141 -22.41 5.67 12.46
C ASP A 141 -23.03 4.34 11.95
N ASP A 142 -22.68 3.87 10.75
CA ASP A 142 -23.17 2.59 10.23
C ASP A 142 -22.45 1.38 10.86
N TYR A 143 -23.10 0.23 10.83
CA TYR A 143 -22.59 -1.00 11.44
C TYR A 143 -21.38 -1.61 10.72
N TYR A 144 -21.25 -1.46 9.39
CA TYR A 144 -20.21 -2.11 8.59
C TYR A 144 -19.28 -1.13 7.87
N CYS A 145 -17.98 -1.46 7.92
CA CYS A 145 -16.89 -0.71 7.29
C CYS A 145 -16.35 -1.52 6.12
N THR A 146 -16.00 -0.84 5.02
CA THR A 146 -15.38 -1.51 3.87
C THR A 146 -14.11 -0.81 3.41
N LEU A 147 -13.21 -1.59 2.83
CA LEU A 147 -12.01 -1.12 2.15
C LEU A 147 -11.79 -1.98 0.92
N SER A 148 -11.60 -1.34 -0.24
CA SER A 148 -11.52 -2.03 -1.53
C SER A 148 -10.11 -2.56 -1.79
N HIS A 149 -9.10 -1.71 -1.63
CA HIS A 149 -7.71 -2.11 -1.92
C HIS A 149 -6.66 -1.35 -1.10
N VAL A 150 -5.49 -1.96 -0.99
CA VAL A 150 -4.25 -1.36 -0.48
C VAL A 150 -3.19 -1.45 -1.55
N ARG A 151 -2.51 -0.34 -1.84
CA ARG A 151 -1.32 -0.32 -2.69
C ARG A 151 -0.13 0.21 -1.92
N VAL A 152 1.02 -0.40 -2.14
CA VAL A 152 2.26 -0.04 -1.46
C VAL A 152 3.35 0.14 -2.51
N HIS A 153 3.97 1.31 -2.49
CA HIS A 153 4.97 1.73 -3.44
C HIS A 153 6.24 2.18 -2.73
N GLY A 154 7.36 2.01 -3.40
CA GLY A 154 8.68 2.24 -2.87
C GLY A 154 9.72 1.71 -3.84
N SER A 155 10.89 1.38 -3.31
CA SER A 155 12.03 0.87 -4.07
C SER A 155 12.65 -0.31 -3.33
N THR A 156 13.14 -1.30 -4.06
CA THR A 156 14.03 -2.33 -3.50
C THR A 156 15.35 -1.69 -3.06
N MET A 157 16.13 -2.42 -2.26
CA MET A 157 17.46 -1.94 -1.82
C MET A 157 18.39 -1.60 -2.99
N LEU A 158 18.39 -2.41 -4.06
CA LEU A 158 19.18 -2.15 -5.27
C LEU A 158 18.73 -0.88 -5.99
N GLU A 159 17.42 -0.68 -6.12
CA GLU A 159 16.85 0.52 -6.74
C GLU A 159 17.17 1.78 -5.91
N SER A 160 17.06 1.72 -4.58
CA SER A 160 17.38 2.87 -3.72
C SER A 160 18.87 3.26 -3.80
N PHE A 161 19.78 2.28 -3.83
CA PHE A 161 21.21 2.57 -4.01
C PHE A 161 21.50 3.22 -5.37
N HIS A 162 20.78 2.81 -6.42
CA HIS A 162 20.94 3.40 -7.73
C HIS A 162 20.42 4.85 -7.78
N GLU A 163 19.27 5.12 -7.14
CA GLU A 163 18.72 6.47 -6.98
C GLU A 163 19.69 7.39 -6.24
N ASP A 164 20.26 6.93 -5.11
CA ASP A 164 21.21 7.70 -4.31
C ASP A 164 22.52 8.01 -5.07
N TRP A 165 23.01 7.05 -5.87
CA TRP A 165 24.21 7.23 -6.69
C TRP A 165 23.99 8.23 -7.83
N GLN A 166 22.81 8.23 -8.45
CA GLN A 166 22.48 9.21 -9.49
C GLN A 166 22.25 10.63 -8.92
N ALA A 167 21.85 10.73 -7.65
CA ALA A 167 21.61 12.01 -6.99
C ALA A 167 22.87 12.67 -6.39
N SER A 168 24.01 11.98 -6.43
CA SER A 168 25.32 12.44 -5.92
C SER A 168 26.23 12.96 -7.02
#